data_AF-A0A9P6L542-F1
#
_entry.id   AF-A0A9P6L542-F1
#
_cell.length_a   1.000
_cell.length_b   1.000
_cell.length_c   1.000
_cell.angle_alpha   90.00
_cell.angle_beta   90.00
_cell.angle_gamma   90.00
#
_symmetry.space_group_name_H-M   'P 1'
#
loop_
_entity.id
_entity.type
_entity.pdbx_description
1 polymer ?
#
loop_
_entity_poly.entity_id
_entity_poly.type
_entity_poly.pdbx_seq_one_letter_code
_entity_poly.pdbx_strand_id
1 'polypeptide(L)'
;MERHQCTEEEADTRLRASIQALLEDPIPEPPREPPRPLTPPANEEPRSPPRKKATFVDFDQDATISSQIPHHPCEFAIRRTENIEYVELWYFTTEGCNEASKTTLTAADNVFNLLGTGTGPVSLQPMKATKASPNAITDEHLTWEQIMTARHKLIATANQVGWNQKLTIALAEFYIGLEGLKASGKNTRALILYHAVARKLWHQALRGRGDPFNISRISEKLLAELENKVRDSDHEDMRRIA
;
A
#
# COMPACT_ATOMS: atom_id res chain seq x y z
N MET A 1 21.13 108.68 60.79
CA MET A 1 22.06 107.53 60.88
C MET A 1 21.23 106.44 61.53
N GLU A 2 20.98 105.28 60.95
CA GLU A 2 21.91 104.40 60.22
C GLU A 2 21.22 103.74 59.01
N ARG A 3 22.02 103.49 57.97
CA ARG A 3 21.66 102.75 56.76
C ARG A 3 21.79 101.27 57.09
N HIS A 4 20.77 100.46 56.86
CA HIS A 4 20.95 99.01 56.86
C HIS A 4 21.34 98.54 55.46
N GLN A 5 22.60 98.11 55.40
CA GLN A 5 23.30 97.55 54.26
C GLN A 5 22.67 96.20 53.92
N CYS A 6 22.22 96.05 52.68
CA CYS A 6 21.91 94.77 52.06
C CYS A 6 23.24 94.02 51.92
N THR A 7 23.41 92.90 52.62
CA THR A 7 24.64 92.10 52.57
C THR A 7 24.73 91.39 51.23
N GLU A 8 25.89 91.49 50.58
CA GLU A 8 26.20 90.99 49.24
C GLU A 8 25.85 89.49 49.04
N GLU A 9 25.86 88.73 50.13
CA GLU A 9 25.51 87.31 50.21
C GLU A 9 24.01 87.02 49.98
N GLU A 10 23.12 87.93 50.37
CA GLU A 10 21.67 87.80 50.14
C GLU A 10 21.31 88.09 48.67
N ALA A 11 22.07 88.96 48.01
CA ALA A 11 21.90 89.26 46.59
C ALA A 11 22.34 88.08 45.71
N ASP A 12 23.47 87.44 46.04
CA ASP A 12 23.95 86.26 45.29
C ASP A 12 23.04 85.05 45.47
N THR A 13 22.50 84.85 46.68
CA THR A 13 21.52 83.79 46.96
C THR A 13 20.23 84.00 46.16
N ARG A 14 19.74 85.23 46.06
CA ARG A 14 18.57 85.56 45.24
C ARG A 14 18.82 85.36 43.75
N LEU A 15 19.99 85.74 43.25
CA LEU A 15 20.35 85.55 41.84
C LEU A 15 20.42 84.06 41.48
N ARG A 16 21.04 83.24 42.35
CA ARG A 16 21.10 81.78 42.18
C ARG A 16 19.72 81.13 42.22
N ALA A 17 18.85 81.53 43.15
CA ALA A 17 17.48 81.03 43.23
C ALA A 17 16.65 81.42 41.98
N SER A 18 16.87 82.62 41.44
CA SER A 18 16.19 83.05 40.21
C SER A 18 16.66 82.28 38.98
N ILE A 19 17.96 81.95 38.88
CA ILE A 19 18.51 81.15 37.78
C ILE A 19 18.02 79.70 37.86
N GLN A 20 17.90 79.13 39.06
CA GLN A 20 17.37 77.77 39.26
C GLN A 20 15.88 77.68 38.86
N ALA A 21 15.08 78.72 39.16
CA ALA A 21 13.66 78.77 38.79
C ALA A 21 13.41 78.98 37.28
N LEU A 22 14.41 79.48 36.53
CA LEU A 22 14.36 79.65 35.07
C LEU A 22 14.78 78.40 34.29
N LEU A 23 15.28 77.35 34.97
CA LEU A 23 15.77 76.11 34.36
C LEU A 23 14.87 74.88 34.59
N GLU A 24 13.77 75.03 35.33
CA GLU A 24 12.75 74.00 35.50
C GLU A 24 11.48 74.39 34.74
N ASP A 25 11.41 74.05 33.45
CA ASP A 25 10.15 73.97 32.74
C ASP A 25 9.40 72.71 33.19
N PRO A 26 8.22 72.79 33.83
CA PRO A 26 7.39 71.63 34.05
C PRO A 26 6.77 71.19 32.72
N ILE A 27 7.16 70.01 32.25
CA ILE A 27 6.53 69.34 31.10
C ILE A 27 5.03 69.14 31.42
N PRO A 28 4.10 69.69 30.61
CA PRO A 28 2.67 69.49 30.85
C PRO A 28 2.26 68.05 30.53
N GLU A 29 1.64 67.37 31.51
CA GLU A 29 0.99 66.07 31.30
C GLU A 29 -0.13 66.19 30.24
N PRO A 30 -0.21 65.28 29.26
CA PRO A 30 -1.30 65.29 28.28
C PRO A 30 -2.64 64.84 28.89
N PRO A 31 -3.80 65.29 28.35
CA PRO A 31 -5.12 64.98 28.92
C PRO A 31 -5.45 63.49 28.85
N ARG A 32 -6.03 62.94 29.93
CA ARG A 32 -6.53 61.56 30.01
C ARG A 32 -7.67 61.34 28.99
N GLU A 33 -7.47 60.43 28.03
CA GLU A 33 -8.53 59.97 27.13
C GLU A 33 -9.59 59.11 27.88
N PRO A 34 -10.88 59.16 27.49
CA PRO A 34 -11.92 58.30 28.05
C PRO A 34 -11.70 56.82 27.67
N PRO A 35 -12.19 55.86 28.48
CA PRO A 35 -11.90 54.44 28.30
C PRO A 35 -12.46 53.89 26.99
N ARG A 36 -11.59 53.22 26.23
CA ARG A 36 -11.90 52.54 24.96
C ARG A 36 -12.83 51.32 25.22
N PRO A 37 -13.84 51.05 24.37
CA PRO A 37 -14.71 49.88 24.56
C PRO A 37 -13.94 48.56 24.49
N LEU A 38 -14.20 47.64 25.41
CA LEU A 38 -13.65 46.29 25.43
C LEU A 38 -14.10 45.54 24.17
N THR A 39 -13.17 45.22 23.27
CA THR A 39 -13.36 44.20 22.24
C THR A 39 -13.51 42.82 22.90
N PRO A 40 -14.52 42.00 22.57
CA PRO A 40 -14.60 40.63 23.05
C PRO A 40 -13.43 39.78 22.50
N PRO A 41 -12.99 38.73 23.23
CA PRO A 41 -11.86 37.91 22.80
C PRO A 41 -12.16 37.24 21.47
N ALA A 42 -11.19 37.34 20.56
CA ALA A 42 -11.19 36.64 19.29
C ALA A 42 -11.36 35.14 19.53
N ASN A 43 -12.35 34.56 18.85
CA ASN A 43 -12.59 33.13 18.77
C ASN A 43 -11.30 32.47 18.22
N GLU A 44 -10.57 31.74 19.06
CA GLU A 44 -9.44 30.93 18.59
C GLU A 44 -10.01 29.79 17.73
N GLU A 45 -9.98 29.98 16.40
CA GLU A 45 -10.21 28.88 15.48
C GLU A 45 -9.22 27.75 15.78
N PRO A 46 -9.67 26.48 15.88
CA PRO A 46 -8.76 25.36 16.08
C PRO A 46 -7.79 25.30 14.90
N ARG A 47 -6.53 25.62 15.20
CA ARG A 47 -5.41 25.64 14.25
C ARG A 47 -5.32 24.28 13.59
N SER A 48 -5.79 24.20 12.34
CA SER A 48 -5.74 22.97 11.56
C SER A 48 -4.29 22.47 11.52
N PRO A 49 -4.04 21.16 11.74
CA PRO A 49 -2.69 20.63 11.70
C PRO A 49 -2.05 20.95 10.33
N PRO A 50 -0.73 21.24 10.30
CA PRO A 50 -0.05 21.64 9.08
C PRO A 50 -0.24 20.58 8.01
N ARG A 51 -0.89 20.96 6.90
CA ARG A 51 -1.04 20.10 5.72
C ARG A 51 0.37 19.75 5.24
N LYS A 52 0.73 18.47 5.31
CA LYS A 52 1.97 17.98 4.70
C LYS A 52 1.88 18.32 3.21
N LYS A 53 2.80 19.17 2.74
CA LYS A 53 2.91 19.50 1.32
C LYS A 53 3.11 18.18 0.57
N ALA A 54 2.32 17.95 -0.48
CA ALA A 54 2.53 16.81 -1.34
C ALA A 54 3.95 16.91 -1.90
N THR A 55 4.78 15.91 -1.59
CA THR A 55 6.10 15.76 -2.21
C THR A 55 5.85 15.33 -3.64
N PHE A 56 6.07 16.23 -4.59
CA PHE A 56 6.00 15.88 -6.00
C PHE A 56 7.17 14.95 -6.32
N VAL A 57 6.85 13.77 -6.84
CA VAL A 57 7.84 12.83 -7.39
C VAL A 57 8.27 13.42 -8.73
N ASP A 58 9.58 13.52 -8.94
CA ASP A 58 10.15 13.92 -10.23
C ASP A 58 9.82 12.88 -11.31
N PHE A 59 9.60 13.31 -12.54
CA PHE A 59 9.24 12.42 -13.65
C PHE A 59 10.06 12.73 -14.90
N ASP A 60 10.36 11.69 -15.66
CA ASP A 60 11.02 11.82 -16.95
C ASP A 60 10.08 12.50 -17.95
N GLN A 61 10.46 13.69 -18.44
CA GLN A 61 9.65 14.49 -19.36
C GLN A 61 9.50 13.86 -20.75
N ASP A 62 10.44 12.98 -21.12
CA ASP A 62 10.44 12.30 -22.41
C ASP A 62 9.74 10.92 -22.34
N ALA A 63 9.42 10.44 -21.13
CA ALA A 63 8.72 9.18 -20.95
C ALA A 63 7.25 9.29 -21.36
N THR A 64 6.87 8.53 -22.40
CA THR A 64 5.47 8.38 -22.82
C THR A 64 4.79 7.23 -22.09
N ILE A 65 3.48 7.34 -21.87
CA ILE A 65 2.64 6.23 -21.37
C ILE A 65 2.86 4.98 -22.23
N SER A 66 2.96 3.81 -21.59
CA SER A 66 3.05 2.55 -22.33
C SER A 66 1.88 2.42 -23.31
N SER A 67 2.16 1.99 -24.54
CA SER A 67 1.13 1.74 -25.56
C SER A 67 0.16 0.61 -25.20
N GLN A 68 0.42 -0.10 -24.10
CA GLN A 68 -0.41 -1.18 -23.59
C GLN A 68 -0.86 -0.85 -22.16
N ILE A 69 -2.13 -1.12 -21.86
CA ILE A 69 -2.64 -1.09 -20.49
C ILE A 69 -1.96 -2.25 -19.75
N PRO A 70 -1.15 -1.98 -18.70
CA PRO A 70 -0.51 -3.05 -17.98
C PRO A 70 -1.56 -3.81 -17.15
N HIS A 71 -1.86 -5.04 -17.57
CA HIS A 71 -2.69 -5.96 -16.79
C HIS A 71 -1.83 -6.53 -15.66
N HIS A 72 -2.07 -6.18 -14.40
CA HIS A 72 -1.31 -6.72 -13.26
C HIS A 72 -2.18 -7.71 -12.48
N PRO A 73 -1.59 -8.75 -11.87
CA PRO A 73 -2.28 -9.55 -10.86
C PRO A 73 -2.73 -8.63 -9.71
N CYS A 74 -3.78 -9.03 -9.00
CA CYS A 74 -4.23 -8.27 -7.84
C CYS A 74 -3.18 -8.25 -6.72
N GLU A 75 -3.25 -7.21 -5.88
CA GLU A 75 -2.36 -7.03 -4.72
C GLU A 75 -2.38 -8.24 -3.76
N PHE A 76 -3.54 -8.89 -3.59
CA PHE A 76 -3.65 -10.15 -2.84
C PHE A 76 -2.70 -11.24 -3.37
N ALA A 77 -2.68 -11.45 -4.69
CA ALA A 77 -1.86 -12.48 -5.31
C ALA A 77 -0.36 -12.12 -5.28
N ILE A 78 -0.03 -10.84 -5.45
CA ILE A 78 1.35 -10.34 -5.34
C ILE A 78 1.88 -10.60 -3.92
N ARG A 79 1.13 -10.23 -2.88
CA ARG A 79 1.52 -10.46 -1.48
C ARG A 79 1.68 -11.93 -1.13
N ARG A 80 0.79 -12.79 -1.62
CA ARG A 80 0.95 -14.24 -1.42
C ARG A 80 2.20 -14.76 -2.10
N THR A 81 2.48 -14.28 -3.31
CA THR A 81 3.70 -14.63 -4.04
C THR A 81 4.93 -14.17 -3.27
N GLU A 82 4.97 -12.93 -2.79
CA GLU A 82 6.06 -12.39 -1.96
C GLU A 82 6.35 -13.27 -0.74
N ASN A 83 5.30 -13.79 -0.09
CA ASN A 83 5.41 -14.68 1.08
C ASN A 83 5.66 -16.16 0.72
N ILE A 84 5.87 -16.48 -0.57
CA ILE A 84 6.05 -17.84 -1.10
C ILE A 84 4.84 -18.74 -0.78
N GLU A 85 3.67 -18.14 -0.56
CA GLU A 85 2.44 -18.85 -0.26
C GLU A 85 1.77 -19.37 -1.54
N TYR A 86 1.03 -20.46 -1.37
CA TYR A 86 0.17 -20.94 -2.44
C TYR A 86 -0.90 -19.89 -2.75
N VAL A 87 -0.97 -19.53 -4.02
CA VAL A 87 -2.03 -18.71 -4.60
C VAL A 87 -2.49 -19.37 -5.90
N GLU A 88 -3.81 -19.40 -6.09
CA GLU A 88 -4.46 -19.94 -7.27
C GLU A 88 -3.87 -19.29 -8.53
N LEU A 89 -3.54 -20.11 -9.53
CA LEU A 89 -2.94 -19.61 -10.77
C LEU A 89 -3.87 -18.66 -11.52
N TRP A 90 -5.19 -18.77 -11.26
CA TRP A 90 -6.21 -17.95 -11.87
C TRP A 90 -5.94 -16.44 -11.76
N TYR A 91 -5.37 -15.95 -10.65
CA TYR A 91 -5.06 -14.52 -10.49
C TYR A 91 -4.04 -13.99 -11.51
N PHE A 92 -3.29 -14.88 -12.14
CA PHE A 92 -2.26 -14.59 -13.13
C PHE A 92 -2.76 -14.79 -14.57
N THR A 93 -4.00 -15.26 -14.75
CA THR A 93 -4.67 -15.33 -16.05
C THR A 93 -5.10 -13.93 -16.51
N THR A 94 -5.46 -13.82 -17.79
CA THR A 94 -6.02 -12.58 -18.36
C THR A 94 -7.30 -12.19 -17.64
N GLU A 95 -8.15 -13.16 -17.32
CA GLU A 95 -9.42 -13.00 -16.62
C GLU A 95 -9.21 -12.47 -15.20
N GLY A 96 -8.29 -13.10 -14.45
CA GLY A 96 -7.93 -12.66 -13.10
C GLY A 96 -7.31 -11.26 -13.08
N CYS A 97 -6.43 -10.95 -14.03
CA CYS A 97 -5.84 -9.61 -14.14
C CYS A 97 -6.89 -8.55 -14.55
N ASN A 98 -7.81 -8.89 -15.45
CA ASN A 98 -8.91 -7.99 -15.84
C ASN A 98 -9.84 -7.68 -14.66
N GLU A 99 -10.15 -8.68 -13.84
CA GLU A 99 -10.93 -8.46 -12.63
C GLU A 99 -10.18 -7.59 -11.62
N ALA A 100 -8.87 -7.82 -11.46
CA ALA A 100 -8.02 -6.99 -10.62
C ALA A 100 -8.06 -5.52 -11.07
N SER A 101 -7.91 -5.24 -12.36
CA SER A 101 -7.97 -3.89 -12.92
C SER A 101 -9.33 -3.21 -12.72
N LYS A 102 -10.44 -3.96 -12.79
CA LYS A 102 -11.78 -3.42 -12.49
C LYS A 102 -11.95 -3.09 -11.00
N THR A 103 -11.39 -3.94 -10.15
CA THR A 103 -11.48 -3.78 -8.69
C THR A 103 -10.60 -2.63 -8.20
N THR A 104 -9.42 -2.41 -8.77
CA THR A 104 -8.56 -1.28 -8.41
C THR A 104 -9.20 0.06 -8.80
N LEU A 105 -9.84 0.13 -9.97
CA LEU A 105 -10.57 1.32 -10.40
C LEU A 105 -11.74 1.65 -9.46
N THR A 106 -12.52 0.63 -9.05
CA THR A 106 -13.68 0.82 -8.16
C THR A 106 -13.33 1.02 -6.68
N ALA A 107 -12.24 0.42 -6.20
CA ALA A 107 -11.75 0.60 -4.83
C ALA A 107 -11.10 1.97 -4.61
N ALA A 108 -10.50 2.55 -5.67
CA ALA A 108 -10.06 3.95 -5.64
C ALA A 108 -11.23 4.92 -5.48
N ASP A 109 -12.42 4.53 -5.96
CA ASP A 109 -13.57 5.42 -5.94
C ASP A 109 -14.38 5.38 -4.64
N ASN A 110 -14.79 4.25 -4.02
CA ASN A 110 -15.84 4.33 -2.98
C ASN A 110 -15.97 3.21 -1.92
N VAL A 111 -14.93 2.44 -1.56
CA VAL A 111 -15.10 1.33 -0.58
C VAL A 111 -14.20 1.46 0.66
N PHE A 112 -14.82 1.71 1.83
CA PHE A 112 -14.15 1.82 3.13
C PHE A 112 -14.67 0.74 4.10
N ASN A 113 -13.76 0.10 4.84
CA ASN A 113 -14.10 -0.73 5.99
C ASN A 113 -14.26 0.14 7.24
N LEU A 114 -15.32 -0.11 8.01
CA LEU A 114 -15.52 0.44 9.35
C LEU A 114 -14.83 -0.47 10.37
N LEU A 115 -13.76 0.01 11.01
CA LEU A 115 -13.12 -0.72 12.11
C LEU A 115 -13.60 -0.16 13.44
N GLY A 116 -14.53 -0.86 14.08
CA GLY A 116 -14.98 -0.56 15.44
C GLY A 116 -14.10 -1.27 16.47
N THR A 117 -13.33 -0.51 17.25
CA THR A 117 -12.84 -1.01 18.55
C THR A 117 -13.98 -0.81 19.54
N GLY A 118 -14.46 -1.86 20.20
CA GLY A 118 -15.76 -1.92 20.87
C GLY A 118 -16.11 -0.85 21.91
N THR A 119 -15.25 0.13 22.18
CA THR A 119 -15.48 1.27 23.08
C THR A 119 -14.75 2.56 22.61
N GLY A 120 -14.42 2.71 21.32
CA GLY A 120 -13.62 3.84 20.81
C GLY A 120 -14.05 4.35 19.41
N PRO A 121 -13.43 5.44 18.92
CA PRO A 121 -13.81 6.05 17.64
C PRO A 121 -13.62 5.06 16.48
N VAL A 122 -14.64 4.96 15.64
CA VAL A 122 -14.65 4.09 14.46
C VAL A 122 -13.78 4.72 13.38
N SER A 123 -12.79 3.97 12.88
CA SER A 123 -11.94 4.43 11.78
C SER A 123 -12.44 3.87 10.44
N LEU A 124 -12.41 4.72 9.40
CA LEU A 124 -12.66 4.33 8.01
C LEU A 124 -11.32 4.04 7.35
N GLN A 125 -11.12 2.79 6.91
CA GLN A 125 -9.92 2.43 6.16
C GLN A 125 -10.28 2.04 4.72
N PRO A 126 -9.61 2.61 3.70
CA PRO A 126 -9.81 2.18 2.31
C PRO A 126 -9.64 0.67 2.18
N MET A 127 -10.60 0.00 1.55
CA MET A 127 -10.49 -1.42 1.26
C MET A 127 -9.38 -1.63 0.23
N LYS A 128 -8.20 -2.05 0.72
CA LYS A 128 -7.16 -2.56 -0.17
C LYS A 128 -7.69 -3.82 -0.86
N ALA A 129 -7.32 -4.06 -2.12
CA ALA A 129 -7.59 -5.28 -2.88
C ALA A 129 -6.82 -6.50 -2.33
N THR A 130 -6.89 -6.69 -1.01
CA THR A 130 -6.17 -7.70 -0.24
C THR A 130 -7.06 -8.88 0.13
N LYS A 131 -8.33 -8.84 -0.27
CA LYS A 131 -9.25 -9.97 -0.12
C LYS A 131 -9.16 -10.86 -1.35
N ALA A 132 -9.23 -12.17 -1.14
CA ALA A 132 -9.38 -13.13 -2.23
C ALA A 132 -10.66 -12.85 -3.03
N SER A 133 -10.57 -12.99 -4.35
CA SER A 133 -11.73 -12.91 -5.23
C SER A 133 -12.67 -14.10 -4.99
N PRO A 134 -14.01 -13.88 -4.94
CA PRO A 134 -14.97 -14.98 -4.93
C PRO A 134 -15.00 -15.77 -6.26
N ASN A 135 -14.46 -15.20 -7.34
CA ASN A 135 -14.41 -15.82 -8.66
C ASN A 135 -13.12 -16.61 -8.90
N ALA A 136 -12.23 -16.68 -7.91
CA ALA A 136 -10.96 -17.37 -8.05
C ALA A 136 -11.18 -18.87 -8.32
N ILE A 137 -10.65 -19.34 -9.44
CA ILE A 137 -10.72 -20.75 -9.86
C ILE A 137 -9.49 -21.49 -9.32
N THR A 138 -9.70 -22.66 -8.73
CA THR A 138 -8.60 -23.53 -8.27
C THR A 138 -7.85 -24.13 -9.45
N ASP A 139 -6.55 -24.40 -9.26
CA ASP A 139 -5.66 -24.90 -10.33
C ASP A 139 -6.21 -26.15 -11.06
N GLU A 140 -6.91 -27.04 -10.35
CA GLU A 140 -7.49 -28.28 -10.89
C GLU A 140 -8.68 -28.06 -11.85
N HIS A 141 -9.26 -26.86 -11.85
CA HIS A 141 -10.37 -26.46 -12.71
C HIS A 141 -9.95 -25.51 -13.84
N LEU A 142 -8.68 -25.13 -13.91
CA LEU A 142 -8.17 -24.33 -15.01
C LEU A 142 -8.01 -25.15 -16.28
N THR A 143 -8.16 -24.50 -17.43
CA THR A 143 -7.81 -25.10 -18.71
C THR A 143 -6.30 -25.13 -18.90
N TRP A 144 -5.82 -26.01 -19.78
CA TRP A 144 -4.40 -26.06 -20.13
C TRP A 144 -3.86 -24.71 -20.63
N GLU A 145 -4.63 -24.04 -21.49
CA GLU A 145 -4.24 -22.73 -22.05
C GLU A 145 -4.17 -21.64 -20.99
N GLN A 146 -5.11 -21.63 -20.05
CA GLN A 146 -5.08 -20.71 -18.91
C GLN A 146 -3.81 -20.93 -18.07
N ILE A 147 -3.45 -22.19 -17.77
CA ILE A 147 -2.22 -22.51 -17.03
C ILE A 147 -0.98 -22.03 -17.80
N MET A 148 -0.88 -22.36 -19.09
CA MET A 148 0.28 -21.98 -19.91
C MET A 148 0.39 -20.48 -20.13
N THR A 149 -0.72 -19.74 -20.14
CA THR A 149 -0.70 -18.28 -20.21
C THR A 149 -0.26 -17.69 -18.86
N ALA A 150 -0.92 -18.12 -17.78
CA ALA A 150 -0.73 -17.58 -16.44
C ALA A 150 0.64 -17.87 -15.83
N ARG A 151 1.30 -18.98 -16.20
CA ARG A 151 2.64 -19.32 -15.70
C ARG A 151 3.67 -18.20 -15.97
N HIS A 152 3.59 -17.55 -17.13
CA HIS A 152 4.55 -16.51 -17.51
C HIS A 152 4.42 -15.32 -16.56
N LYS A 153 3.18 -14.97 -16.21
CA LYS A 153 2.88 -13.88 -15.30
C LYS A 153 3.27 -14.23 -13.86
N LEU A 154 2.98 -15.46 -13.40
CA LEU A 154 3.43 -15.93 -12.09
C LEU A 154 4.96 -15.86 -11.96
N ILE A 155 5.70 -16.38 -12.95
CA ILE A 155 7.17 -16.36 -12.96
C ILE A 155 7.71 -14.93 -12.99
N ALA A 156 7.12 -14.05 -13.82
CA ALA A 156 7.49 -12.64 -13.85
C ALA A 156 7.26 -11.96 -12.50
N THR A 157 6.10 -12.18 -11.87
CA THR A 157 5.79 -11.64 -10.54
C THR A 157 6.73 -12.20 -9.47
N ALA A 158 7.03 -13.51 -9.49
CA ALA A 158 8.01 -14.13 -8.59
C ALA A 158 9.39 -13.45 -8.67
N ASN A 159 9.86 -13.16 -9.89
CA ASN A 159 11.11 -12.42 -10.08
C ASN A 159 11.03 -10.98 -9.56
N GLN A 160 9.91 -10.29 -9.80
CA GLN A 160 9.70 -8.91 -9.35
C GLN A 160 9.68 -8.78 -7.82
N VAL A 161 9.10 -9.77 -7.12
CA VAL A 161 9.07 -9.79 -5.65
C VAL A 161 10.33 -10.42 -5.03
N GLY A 162 11.36 -10.71 -5.85
CA GLY A 162 12.67 -11.12 -5.36
C GLY A 162 12.78 -12.59 -4.94
N TRP A 163 12.02 -13.50 -5.55
CA TRP A 163 12.24 -14.94 -5.33
C TRP A 163 13.67 -15.34 -5.66
N ASN A 164 14.20 -16.29 -4.89
CA ASN A 164 15.50 -16.88 -5.18
C ASN A 164 15.49 -17.51 -6.58
N GLN A 165 16.53 -17.24 -7.36
CA GLN A 165 16.67 -17.73 -8.74
C GLN A 165 16.50 -19.25 -8.85
N LYS A 166 16.96 -20.03 -7.87
CA LYS A 166 16.77 -21.49 -7.81
C LYS A 166 15.28 -21.88 -7.78
N LEU A 167 14.44 -21.14 -7.04
CA LEU A 167 13.00 -21.39 -6.97
C LEU A 167 12.32 -21.05 -8.30
N THR A 168 12.67 -19.89 -8.88
CA THR A 168 12.11 -19.46 -10.17
C THR A 168 12.50 -20.42 -11.29
N ILE A 169 13.78 -20.84 -11.37
CA ILE A 169 14.25 -21.80 -12.38
C ILE A 169 13.52 -23.13 -12.21
N ALA A 170 13.43 -23.67 -10.99
CA ALA A 170 12.71 -24.92 -10.75
C ALA A 170 11.23 -24.83 -11.19
N LEU A 171 10.56 -23.70 -10.93
CA LEU A 171 9.19 -23.47 -11.37
C LEU A 171 9.09 -23.38 -12.90
N ALA A 172 10.03 -22.71 -13.57
CA ALA A 172 10.06 -22.60 -15.03
C ALA A 172 10.30 -23.97 -15.70
N GLU A 173 11.30 -24.71 -15.23
CA GLU A 173 11.62 -26.07 -15.70
C GLU A 173 10.44 -27.03 -15.49
N PHE A 174 9.73 -26.89 -14.38
CA PHE A 174 8.52 -27.66 -14.12
C PHE A 174 7.47 -27.48 -15.21
N TYR A 175 7.17 -26.23 -15.59
CA TYR A 175 6.21 -25.97 -16.66
C TYR A 175 6.69 -26.44 -18.04
N ILE A 176 7.99 -26.33 -18.33
CA ILE A 176 8.59 -26.88 -19.55
C ILE A 176 8.44 -28.41 -19.58
N GLY A 177 8.68 -29.08 -18.45
CA GLY A 177 8.51 -30.52 -18.31
C GLY A 177 7.06 -30.97 -18.54
N LEU A 178 6.09 -30.23 -18.00
CA LEU A 178 4.67 -30.50 -18.25
C LEU A 178 4.29 -30.36 -19.73
N GLU A 179 4.80 -29.33 -20.42
CA GLU A 179 4.59 -29.18 -21.86
C GLU A 179 5.20 -30.35 -22.66
N GLY A 180 6.41 -30.78 -22.30
CA GLY A 180 7.07 -31.93 -22.93
C GLY A 180 6.24 -33.22 -22.78
N LEU A 181 5.66 -33.46 -21.61
CA LEU A 181 4.75 -34.59 -21.37
C LEU A 181 3.48 -34.48 -22.20
N LYS A 182 2.88 -33.29 -22.30
CA LYS A 182 1.70 -33.08 -23.16
C LYS A 182 2.03 -33.33 -24.62
N ALA A 183 3.16 -32.84 -25.11
CA ALA A 183 3.62 -33.06 -26.49
C ALA A 183 3.87 -34.55 -26.78
N SER A 184 4.23 -35.32 -25.75
CA SER A 184 4.40 -36.77 -25.82
C SER A 184 3.09 -37.57 -25.80
N GLY A 185 1.93 -36.90 -25.75
CA GLY A 185 0.61 -37.52 -25.79
C GLY A 185 0.00 -37.86 -24.42
N LYS A 186 0.57 -37.36 -23.31
CA LYS A 186 0.01 -37.60 -21.98
C LYS A 186 -1.36 -36.94 -21.80
N ASN A 187 -2.22 -37.58 -21.00
CA ASN A 187 -3.59 -37.12 -20.77
C ASN A 187 -3.58 -35.71 -20.15
N THR A 188 -4.20 -34.75 -20.83
CA THR A 188 -4.17 -33.34 -20.41
C THR A 188 -4.89 -33.11 -19.08
N ARG A 189 -5.98 -33.82 -18.79
CA ARG A 189 -6.69 -33.72 -17.51
C ARG A 189 -5.83 -34.21 -16.36
N ALA A 190 -5.12 -35.32 -16.55
CA ALA A 190 -4.17 -35.83 -15.55
C ALA A 190 -3.02 -34.86 -15.31
N LEU A 191 -2.49 -34.22 -16.37
CA LEU A 191 -1.44 -33.20 -16.22
C LEU A 191 -1.92 -31.95 -15.46
N ILE A 192 -3.16 -31.51 -15.68
CA ILE A 192 -3.77 -30.39 -14.92
C ILE A 192 -3.88 -30.75 -13.44
N LEU A 193 -4.37 -31.96 -13.12
CA LEU A 193 -4.44 -32.42 -11.73
C LEU A 193 -3.05 -32.54 -11.10
N TYR A 194 -2.08 -33.08 -11.84
CA TYR A 194 -0.70 -33.17 -11.37
C TYR A 194 -0.14 -31.79 -11.07
N HIS A 195 -0.36 -30.82 -11.97
CA HIS A 195 0.03 -29.43 -11.78
C HIS A 195 -0.53 -28.84 -10.48
N ALA A 196 -1.84 -28.96 -10.27
CA ALA A 196 -2.51 -28.43 -9.09
C ALA A 196 -1.95 -29.04 -7.79
N VAL A 197 -1.80 -30.36 -7.76
CA VAL A 197 -1.27 -31.08 -6.58
C VAL A 197 0.19 -30.72 -6.33
N ALA A 198 1.04 -30.77 -7.35
CA ALA A 198 2.47 -30.52 -7.23
C ALA A 198 2.75 -29.09 -6.74
N ARG A 199 2.07 -28.08 -7.30
CA ARG A 199 2.22 -26.68 -6.85
C ARG A 199 1.80 -26.50 -5.41
N LYS A 200 0.65 -27.06 -5.02
CA LYS A 200 0.13 -26.92 -3.65
C LYS A 200 1.08 -27.55 -2.63
N LEU A 201 1.55 -28.78 -2.89
CA LEU A 201 2.51 -29.47 -2.02
C LEU A 201 3.86 -28.74 -1.96
N TRP A 202 4.34 -28.24 -3.10
CA TRP A 202 5.61 -27.52 -3.17
C TRP A 202 5.60 -26.23 -2.34
N HIS A 203 4.55 -25.42 -2.48
CA HIS A 203 4.36 -24.22 -1.66
C HIS A 203 4.19 -24.55 -0.16
N GLN A 204 3.49 -25.63 0.18
CA GLN A 204 3.36 -26.08 1.57
C GLN A 204 4.71 -26.47 2.17
N ALA A 205 5.54 -27.22 1.43
CA ALA A 205 6.88 -27.61 1.85
C ALA A 205 7.80 -26.38 2.04
N LEU A 206 7.76 -25.41 1.13
CA LEU A 206 8.50 -24.15 1.26
C LEU A 206 8.08 -23.31 2.49
N ARG A 207 6.84 -23.48 2.97
CA ARG A 207 6.33 -22.86 4.20
C ARG A 207 6.57 -23.69 5.47
N GLY A 208 7.42 -24.72 5.39
CA GLY A 208 7.81 -25.54 6.53
C GLY A 208 6.84 -26.68 6.85
N ARG A 209 5.86 -26.99 5.98
CA ARG A 209 5.00 -28.18 6.10
C ARG A 209 5.62 -29.36 5.34
N GLY A 210 6.81 -29.77 5.75
CA GLY A 210 7.59 -30.85 5.13
C GLY A 210 8.88 -30.35 4.49
N ASP A 211 9.61 -31.27 3.86
CA ASP A 211 10.91 -30.98 3.25
C ASP A 211 10.75 -30.35 1.87
N PRO A 212 11.35 -29.18 1.60
CA PRO A 212 11.35 -28.58 0.28
C PRO A 212 11.97 -29.52 -0.77
N PHE A 213 11.25 -29.72 -1.86
CA PHE A 213 11.70 -30.54 -2.98
C PHE A 213 11.78 -29.71 -4.27
N ASN A 214 12.46 -30.26 -5.29
CA ASN A 214 12.52 -29.63 -6.60
C ASN A 214 11.26 -29.98 -7.41
N ILE A 215 10.38 -29.00 -7.61
CA ILE A 215 9.14 -29.18 -8.39
C ILE A 215 9.39 -29.53 -9.87
N SER A 216 10.56 -29.24 -10.43
CA SER A 216 10.89 -29.62 -11.82
C SER A 216 11.07 -31.13 -12.01
N ARG A 217 11.22 -31.89 -10.92
CA ARG A 217 11.31 -33.35 -10.97
C ARG A 217 9.90 -33.95 -10.94
N ILE A 218 9.41 -34.33 -12.12
CA ILE A 218 8.08 -34.91 -12.27
C ILE A 218 8.08 -36.35 -11.71
N SER A 219 7.19 -36.61 -10.75
CA SER A 219 6.98 -37.93 -10.17
C SER A 219 6.08 -38.75 -11.08
N GLU A 220 6.67 -39.72 -11.78
CA GLU A 220 5.94 -40.66 -12.65
C GLU A 220 4.89 -41.46 -11.87
N LYS A 221 5.19 -41.83 -10.62
CA LYS A 221 4.26 -42.56 -9.75
C LYS A 221 2.99 -41.76 -9.48
N LEU A 222 3.14 -40.51 -9.02
CA LEU A 222 1.99 -39.65 -8.74
C LEU A 222 1.21 -39.33 -10.02
N LEU A 223 1.91 -39.12 -11.14
CA LEU A 223 1.24 -38.90 -12.42
C LEU A 223 0.41 -40.12 -12.85
N ALA A 224 0.95 -41.33 -12.74
CA ALA A 224 0.24 -42.57 -13.06
C ALA A 224 -0.99 -42.79 -12.16
N GLU A 225 -0.89 -42.47 -10.86
CA GLU A 225 -2.03 -42.51 -9.94
C GLU A 225 -3.16 -41.55 -10.38
N LEU A 226 -2.80 -40.34 -10.80
CA LEU A 226 -3.77 -39.35 -11.30
C LEU A 226 -4.35 -39.74 -12.66
N GLU A 227 -3.55 -40.33 -13.56
CA GLU A 227 -4.03 -40.88 -14.84
C GLU A 227 -5.09 -41.97 -14.61
N ASN A 228 -4.86 -42.89 -13.67
CA ASN A 228 -5.84 -43.91 -13.30
C ASN A 228 -7.12 -43.28 -12.73
N LYS A 229 -6.99 -42.30 -11.82
CA LYS A 229 -8.13 -41.60 -11.23
C LYS A 229 -9.00 -40.90 -12.28
N VAL A 230 -8.39 -40.28 -13.29
CA VAL A 230 -9.12 -39.65 -14.41
C VAL A 230 -9.87 -40.71 -15.19
N ARG A 231 -9.21 -41.81 -15.58
CA ARG A 231 -9.85 -42.90 -16.32
C ARG A 231 -11.05 -43.48 -15.56
N ASP A 232 -10.92 -43.71 -14.26
CA ASP A 232 -11.99 -44.26 -13.43
C ASP A 232 -13.18 -43.28 -13.33
N SER A 233 -12.90 -41.97 -13.25
CA SER A 233 -13.94 -40.93 -13.22
C SER A 233 -14.70 -40.88 -14.55
N ASP A 234 -13.98 -40.93 -15.67
CA ASP A 234 -14.57 -40.94 -17.01
C ASP A 234 -15.48 -42.16 -17.22
N HIS A 235 -15.09 -43.33 -16.69
CA HIS A 235 -15.92 -44.55 -16.71
C HIS A 235 -17.21 -44.40 -15.90
N GLU A 236 -17.15 -43.80 -14.71
CA GLU A 236 -18.32 -43.56 -13.87
C GLU A 236 -19.28 -42.54 -14.49
N ASP A 237 -18.77 -41.48 -15.11
CA ASP A 237 -19.60 -40.48 -15.78
C ASP A 237 -20.31 -41.06 -17.02
N MET A 238 -19.64 -41.93 -17.79
CA MET A 238 -20.30 -42.67 -18.87
C MET A 238 -21.43 -43.59 -18.38
N ARG A 239 -21.26 -44.23 -17.22
CA ARG A 239 -22.32 -45.08 -16.62
C ARG A 239 -23.53 -44.30 -16.14
N ARG A 240 -23.37 -43.02 -15.79
CA ARG A 240 -24.48 -42.16 -15.33
C ARG A 240 -25.33 -41.60 -16.47
N ILE A 241 -24.78 -41.56 -17.68
CA ILE A 241 -25.43 -41.00 -18.87
C ILE A 241 -26.14 -42.10 -19.70
N ALA A 242 -25.78 -43.36 -19.48
CA ALA A 242 -26.41 -44.54 -20.09
C ALA A 242 -27.63 -45.03 -19.30
#